data_AF-A0A3D4K9L9-F1
#
_entry.id   AF-A0A3D4K9L9-F1
#
_cell.length_a   1.000
_cell.length_b   1.000
_cell.length_c   1.000
_cell.angle_alpha   90.00
_cell.angle_beta   90.00
_cell.angle_gamma   90.00
#
_symmetry.space_group_name_H-M   'P 1'
#
loop_
_entity.id
_entity.type
_entity.pdbx_description
1 polymer ?
#
loop_
_entity_poly.entity_id
_entity_poly.type
_entity_poly.pdbx_seq_one_letter_code
_entity_poly.pdbx_strand_id
1 'polypeptide(L)' 'MERNFQLDWQEIVTEAINRRKQQKLNQKQLAVIAGISHPTIIKFENCDPSLKLESAFAILKVLGLVK' A
#
# COMPACT_ATOMS: atom_id res chain seq x y z
N MET A 1 14.41 -24.78 -6.03
CA MET A 1 13.42 -24.05 -5.21
C MET A 1 12.73 -23.07 -6.14
N GLU A 2 11.65 -23.54 -6.75
CA GLU A 2 10.80 -22.73 -7.62
C GLU A 2 10.15 -21.65 -6.74
N ARG A 3 10.55 -20.38 -6.93
CA ARG A 3 9.84 -19.27 -6.29
C ARG A 3 8.50 -19.18 -6.98
N ASN A 4 7.50 -19.83 -6.39
CA ASN A 4 6.12 -19.66 -6.79
C ASN A 4 5.81 -18.16 -6.66
N PHE A 5 5.74 -17.46 -7.79
CA PHE A 5 5.53 -16.01 -7.88
C PHE A 5 4.05 -15.68 -7.59
N GLN A 6 3.46 -16.31 -6.58
CA GLN A 6 2.24 -15.80 -5.98
C GLN A 6 2.66 -14.49 -5.32
N LEU A 7 2.30 -13.38 -5.97
CA LEU A 7 2.36 -12.07 -5.35
C LEU A 7 1.45 -12.15 -4.12
N ASP A 8 2.05 -12.43 -2.97
CA ASP A 8 1.34 -12.49 -1.72
C ASP A 8 0.96 -11.04 -1.39
N TRP A 9 -0.25 -10.66 -1.81
CA TRP A 9 -0.77 -9.31 -1.66
C TRP A 9 -0.64 -8.84 -0.21
N GLN A 10 -0.77 -9.78 0.74
CA GLN A 10 -0.61 -9.52 2.15
C GLN A 10 0.84 -9.19 2.53
N GLU A 11 1.85 -9.85 1.95
CA GLU A 11 3.26 -9.43 2.11
C GLU A 11 3.49 -8.02 1.56
N ILE A 12 2.96 -7.71 0.38
CA ILE A 12 3.12 -6.39 -0.25
C ILE A 12 2.52 -5.30 0.64
N VAL A 13 1.30 -5.52 1.14
CA VAL A 13 0.63 -4.60 2.05
C VAL A 13 1.39 -4.47 3.36
N THR A 14 1.90 -5.58 3.91
CA THR A 14 2.70 -5.57 5.14
C THR A 14 3.96 -4.72 4.98
N GLU A 15 4.67 -4.89 3.87
CA GLU A 15 5.86 -4.08 3.58
C GLU A 15 5.51 -2.60 3.34
N ALA A 16 4.38 -2.31 2.70
CA ALA A 16 3.86 -0.95 2.58
C ALA A 16 3.57 -0.31 3.94
N ILE A 17 2.95 -1.05 4.87
CA ILE A 17 2.70 -0.58 6.24
C ILE A 17 4.02 -0.31 6.96
N ASN A 18 5.00 -1.21 6.83
CA ASN A 18 6.33 -1.06 7.43
C ASN A 18 7.03 0.20 6.91
N ARG A 19 7.04 0.39 5.58
CA ARG A 19 7.65 1.57 4.94
C ARG A 19 6.97 2.87 5.36
N ARG A 20 5.62 2.89 5.44
CA ARG A 20 4.86 4.04 5.95
C ARG A 20 5.29 4.41 7.37
N LYS A 21 5.42 3.41 8.25
CA LYS A 21 5.85 3.60 9.64
C LYS A 21 7.31 4.07 9.73
N GLN A 22 8.22 3.53 8.91
CA GLN A 22 9.61 3.97 8.83
C GLN A 22 9.72 5.45 8.42
N GLN A 23 8.85 5.90 7.51
CA GLN A 23 8.74 7.30 7.09
C GLN A 23 7.99 8.19 8.10
N LYS A 24 7.55 7.63 9.25
CA LYS A 24 6.77 8.31 10.30
C LYS A 24 5.48 8.95 9.80
N LEU A 25 4.89 8.38 8.75
CA LEU A 25 3.62 8.83 8.19
C LEU A 25 2.46 8.13 8.89
N ASN A 26 1.45 8.90 9.31
CA ASN A 26 0.14 8.32 9.63
C ASN A 26 -0.68 8.11 8.34
N GLN A 27 -1.78 7.35 8.44
CA GLN A 27 -2.63 7.04 7.28
C GLN A 27 -3.19 8.28 6.58
N LYS A 28 -3.54 9.33 7.33
CA LYS A 28 -4.08 10.59 6.77
C LYS A 28 -3.00 11.33 5.98
N GLN A 29 -1.77 11.39 6.50
CA GLN A 29 -0.64 11.99 5.80
C GLN A 29 -0.33 11.24 4.51
N LEU A 30 -0.30 9.90 4.55
CA LEU A 30 -0.13 9.08 3.35
C LEU A 30 -1.24 9.34 2.32
N ALA A 31 -2.50 9.43 2.77
CA ALA A 31 -3.64 9.73 1.91
C ALA A 31 -3.45 11.07 1.16
N VAL A 32 -3.02 12.11 1.88
CA VAL A 32 -2.75 13.43 1.30
C VAL A 32 -1.61 13.37 0.29
N ILE A 33 -0.50 12.70 0.61
CA ILE A 33 0.66 12.60 -0.30
C ILE A 33 0.33 11.79 -1.55
N ALA A 34 -0.44 10.71 -1.40
CA ALA A 34 -0.90 9.87 -2.50
C ALA A 34 -2.07 10.46 -3.28
N GLY A 35 -2.65 11.60 -2.85
CA GLY A 35 -3.78 12.22 -3.52
C GLY A 35 -5.04 11.36 -3.50
N ILE A 36 -5.20 10.49 -2.50
CA ILE A 36 -6.34 9.57 -2.36
C ILE A 36 -7.04 9.75 -1.02
N SER A 37 -8.28 9.29 -0.94
CA SER A 37 -9.08 9.37 0.28
C SER A 37 -8.50 8.50 1.40
N HIS A 38 -8.53 8.99 2.64
CA HIS A 38 -8.17 8.21 3.83
C HIS A 38 -8.86 6.82 3.93
N PRO A 39 -10.17 6.65 3.63
CA PRO A 39 -10.78 5.32 3.58
C PRO A 39 -10.14 4.37 2.57
N THR A 40 -9.56 4.87 1.47
CA THR A 40 -8.85 4.07 0.48
C THR A 40 -7.54 3.51 1.06
N ILE A 41 -6.83 4.28 1.87
CA ILE A 41 -5.66 3.79 2.62
C ILE A 41 -6.06 2.69 3.59
N ILE A 42 -7.16 2.87 4.32
CA ILE A 42 -7.66 1.86 5.27
C ILE A 42 -8.00 0.56 4.53
N LYS A 43 -8.70 0.65 3.40
CA LYS A 43 -9.00 -0.51 2.54
C LYS A 43 -7.73 -1.22 2.07
N PHE A 44 -6.72 -0.45 1.64
CA PHE A 44 -5.44 -1.00 1.24
C PHE A 44 -4.74 -1.75 2.38
N GLU A 45 -4.60 -1.12 3.55
CA GLU A 45 -3.93 -1.75 4.71
C GLU A 45 -4.70 -2.96 5.27
N ASN A 46 -6.01 -3.04 5.02
CA ASN A 46 -6.86 -4.19 5.38
C ASN A 46 -6.92 -5.28 4.30
N CYS A 47 -6.16 -5.17 3.20
CA CYS A 47 -6.24 -6.10 2.05
C CYS A 47 -7.66 -6.24 1.48
N ASP A 48 -8.44 -5.16 1.46
CA ASP A 48 -9.81 -5.18 0.97
C ASP A 48 -9.85 -5.47 -0.55
N PRO A 49 -10.59 -6.51 -1.00
CA PRO A 49 -10.62 -6.91 -2.40
C PRO A 49 -11.36 -5.94 -3.32
N SER A 50 -12.14 -4.99 -2.77
CA SER A 50 -12.81 -3.93 -3.55
C SER A 50 -11.90 -2.76 -3.89
N LEU A 51 -10.64 -2.77 -3.40
CA LEU A 51 -9.68 -1.72 -3.68
C LEU A 51 -9.32 -1.70 -5.18
N LYS A 52 -9.40 -0.52 -5.78
CA LYS A 52 -8.92 -0.32 -7.15
C LYS A 52 -7.42 -0.50 -7.23
N LEU A 53 -6.95 -1.29 -8.20
CA LEU A 53 -5.53 -1.48 -8.51
C LEU A 53 -4.78 -0.14 -8.66
N GLU A 54 -5.38 0.83 -9.35
CA GLU A 54 -4.81 2.18 -9.53
C GLU A 54 -4.49 2.87 -8.19
N SER A 55 -5.39 2.77 -7.21
CA SER A 55 -5.17 3.35 -5.87
C SER A 55 -4.08 2.59 -5.10
N ALA A 56 -4.04 1.26 -5.24
CA ALA A 56 -2.95 0.44 -4.71
C ALA A 56 -1.59 0.86 -5.27
N PHE A 57 -1.48 1.02 -6.60
CA PHE A 57 -0.25 1.47 -7.25
C PHE A 57 0.16 2.88 -6.81
N ALA A 58 -0.79 3.81 -6.68
CA ALA A 58 -0.51 5.15 -6.18
C ALA A 58 0.12 5.13 -4.78
N ILE A 59 -0.40 4.30 -3.88
CA ILE A 59 0.15 4.12 -2.52
C ILE A 59 1.57 3.54 -2.58
N LEU A 60 1.75 2.45 -3.33
CA LEU A 60 3.04 1.78 -3.45
C LEU A 60 4.10 2.69 -4.07
N LYS A 61 3.72 3.55 -5.02
CA LYS A 61 4.62 4.50 -5.67
C LYS A 61 5.10 5.57 -4.69
N VAL A 62 4.19 6.13 -3.90
CA VAL A 62 4.54 7.12 -2.85
C VAL A 62 5.46 6.53 -1.79
N LEU A 63 5.27 5.26 -1.44
CA LEU A 63 6.11 4.55 -0.49
C LEU A 63 7.45 4.10 -1.10
N GLY A 64 7.64 4.24 -2.42
CA GLY A 64 8.85 3.85 -3.12
C GLY A 64 9.03 2.33 -3.20
N LEU A 65 7.92 1.60 -3.34
CA LEU A 65 7.89 0.15 -3.52
C LEU A 65 7.70 -0.26 -4.99
N VAL A 66 7.25 0.67 -5.83
CA VAL A 66 7.14 0.51 -7.30
C VAL A 66 7.62 1.79 -7.98
N LYS A 67 8.15 1.67 -9.21
CA LYS A 67 8.62 2.81 -10.03
C LYS A 67 7.49 3.42 -10.85
#